data_AF-A0A4V2B124-F1
#
_entry.id   AF-A0A4V2B124-F1
#
_cell.length_a   1.000
_cell.length_b   1.000
_cell.length_c   1.000
_cell.angle_alpha   90.00
_cell.angle_beta   90.00
_cell.angle_gamma   90.00
#
_symmetry.space_group_name_H-M   'P 1'
#
loop_
_entity.id
_entity.type
_entity.pdbx_description
1 polymer ?
#
loop_
_entity_poly.entity_id
_entity_poly.type
_entity_poly.pdbx_seq_one_letter_code
_entity_poly.pdbx_strand_id
1 'polypeptide(L)'
;MIRCEVFELNVRELCDDQRTILVELRTDLPIGTECVVAAERRYKNRRGDECVWVLHDDGITVNPIRNSVLNGFGLRINVDECDQNARDEFDEISSPGDHVMNDITEAVSITAVVPIRQRNKSFGKNNLNLVGSAVREVNRMRTIEAVQSVVCPVRGEFLPKTNA
;
A
#
# COMPACT_ATOMS: atom_id res chain seq x y z
N MET A 1 -16.77 15.76 16.81
CA MET A 1 -16.69 15.47 15.36
C MET A 1 -15.22 15.32 15.03
N ILE A 2 -14.80 14.21 14.43
CA ILE A 2 -13.39 14.03 14.03
C ILE A 2 -13.23 14.64 12.64
N ARG A 3 -12.20 15.48 12.49
CA ARG A 3 -11.91 16.20 11.26
C ARG A 3 -10.58 15.72 10.71
N CYS A 4 -10.49 15.56 9.39
CA CYS A 4 -9.26 15.27 8.69
C CYS A 4 -9.12 16.21 7.49
N GLU A 5 -8.23 17.17 7.62
CA GLU A 5 -7.83 18.08 6.54
C GLU A 5 -6.57 17.64 5.85
N VAL A 6 -5.71 16.87 6.54
CA VAL A 6 -4.42 16.44 5.99
C VAL A 6 -4.36 14.92 6.04
N PHE A 7 -4.15 14.31 4.88
CA PHE A 7 -3.88 12.89 4.75
C PHE A 7 -2.95 12.67 3.56
N GLU A 8 -1.67 12.95 3.79
CA GLU A 8 -0.63 13.01 2.78
C GLU A 8 0.21 11.74 2.84
N LEU A 9 0.11 10.92 1.79
CA LEU A 9 0.98 9.78 1.58
C LEU A 9 2.19 10.23 0.75
N ASN A 10 3.39 9.91 1.21
CA ASN A 10 4.65 10.07 0.49
C ASN A 10 5.31 8.71 0.33
N VAL A 11 5.61 8.34 -0.90
CA VAL A 11 6.25 7.07 -1.25
C VAL A 11 7.48 7.37 -2.07
N ARG A 12 8.62 6.81 -1.66
CA ARG A 12 9.87 6.89 -2.42
C ARG A 12 10.65 5.61 -2.28
N GLU A 13 11.36 5.24 -3.35
CA GLU A 13 12.40 4.22 -3.27
C GLU A 13 13.58 4.80 -2.48
N LEU A 14 14.15 3.99 -1.60
CA LEU A 14 15.41 4.29 -0.95
C LEU A 14 16.53 3.79 -1.84
N CYS A 15 17.50 4.66 -2.13
CA CYS A 15 18.72 4.27 -2.84
C CYS A 15 19.65 3.50 -1.88
N ASP A 16 19.21 2.34 -1.38
CA ASP A 16 20.04 1.39 -0.64
C ASP A 16 20.37 0.15 -1.49
N ASP A 17 21.22 -0.74 -0.98
CA ASP A 17 21.62 -1.96 -1.70
C ASP A 17 20.46 -2.97 -1.85
N GLN A 18 19.31 -2.69 -1.23
CA GLN A 18 18.10 -3.50 -1.28
C GLN A 18 17.01 -2.71 -2.04
N ARG A 19 16.05 -3.39 -2.69
CA ARG A 19 14.91 -2.68 -3.28
C ARG A 19 13.93 -2.25 -2.18
N THR A 20 14.26 -1.22 -1.43
CA THR A 20 13.46 -0.76 -0.28
C THR A 20 12.59 0.42 -0.65
N ILE A 21 11.27 0.33 -0.41
CA ILE A 21 10.35 1.46 -0.51
C ILE A 21 10.14 2.04 0.90
N LEU A 22 10.27 3.35 1.02
CA LEU A 22 9.85 4.10 2.20
C LEU A 22 8.47 4.71 1.95
N VAL A 23 7.53 4.37 2.84
CA VAL A 23 6.17 4.88 2.88
C VAL A 23 6.03 5.75 4.12
N GLU A 24 5.69 7.02 3.94
CA GLU A 24 5.46 7.97 5.03
C GLU A 24 4.06 8.56 4.90
N LEU A 25 3.26 8.44 5.96
CA LEU A 25 1.95 9.10 6.04
C LEU A 25 2.06 10.29 6.99
N ARG A 26 1.50 11.44 6.61
CA ARG A 26 1.31 12.61 7.48
C ARG A 26 -0.17 12.97 7.54
N THR A 27 -0.70 13.16 8.73
CA THR A 27 -2.12 13.42 8.93
C THR A 27 -2.42 14.20 10.20
N ASP A 28 -3.52 14.94 10.21
CA ASP A 28 -4.09 15.58 11.40
C ASP A 28 -5.05 14.65 12.18
N LEU A 29 -5.18 13.38 11.77
CA LEU A 29 -5.92 12.37 12.51
C LEU A 29 -5.31 12.12 13.90
N PRO A 30 -6.12 11.74 14.90
CA PRO A 30 -5.64 11.42 16.24
C PRO A 30 -4.66 10.24 16.26
N ILE A 31 -3.71 10.29 17.19
CA ILE A 31 -2.85 9.15 17.54
C ILE A 31 -3.72 7.94 17.91
N GLY A 32 -3.32 6.75 17.50
CA GLY A 32 -4.08 5.52 17.73
C GLY A 32 -5.13 5.22 16.65
N THR A 33 -5.26 6.08 15.63
CA THR A 33 -6.04 5.74 14.42
C THR A 33 -5.30 4.65 13.66
N GLU A 34 -6.01 3.59 13.28
CA GLU A 34 -5.47 2.49 12.48
C GLU A 34 -5.63 2.85 11.00
N CYS A 35 -4.58 2.65 10.21
CA CYS A 35 -4.58 2.77 8.76
C CYS A 35 -4.18 1.42 8.19
N VAL A 36 -4.92 0.91 7.21
CA VAL A 36 -4.48 -0.24 6.43
C VAL A 36 -3.61 0.27 5.29
N VAL A 37 -2.41 -0.28 5.15
CA VAL A 37 -1.49 0.04 4.07
C VAL A 37 -1.31 -1.20 3.21
N ALA A 38 -1.72 -1.10 1.95
CA ALA A 38 -1.53 -2.12 0.94
C ALA A 38 -0.49 -1.66 -0.08
N ALA A 39 0.48 -2.51 -0.38
CA ALA A 39 1.45 -2.34 -1.45
C ALA A 39 1.22 -3.42 -2.50
N GLU A 40 0.99 -3.00 -3.74
CA GLU A 40 0.49 -3.87 -4.79
C GLU A 40 1.21 -3.60 -6.12
N ARG A 41 1.52 -4.66 -6.86
CA ARG A 41 1.83 -4.60 -8.29
C ARG A 41 0.69 -5.19 -9.09
N ARG A 42 0.57 -4.77 -10.34
CA ARG A 42 -0.36 -5.40 -11.28
C ARG A 42 0.41 -6.30 -12.24
N TYR A 43 -0.24 -7.36 -12.69
CA TYR A 43 0.29 -8.23 -13.74
C TYR A 43 -0.88 -8.81 -14.55
N LYS A 44 -0.58 -9.42 -15.70
CA LYS A 44 -1.57 -10.17 -16.47
C LYS A 44 -1.32 -11.68 -16.37
N ASN A 45 -2.38 -12.44 -16.11
CA ASN A 45 -2.30 -13.89 -16.13
C ASN A 45 -2.33 -14.42 -17.58
N ARG A 46 -2.19 -15.75 -17.78
CA ARG A 46 -2.22 -16.36 -19.13
C ARG A 46 -3.52 -16.13 -19.92
N ARG A 47 -4.62 -15.81 -19.24
CA ARG A 47 -5.92 -15.51 -19.87
C ARG A 47 -6.02 -14.05 -20.29
N GLY A 48 -5.06 -13.21 -19.90
CA GLY A 48 -5.06 -11.77 -20.12
C GLY A 48 -5.81 -10.98 -19.05
N ASP A 49 -6.25 -11.64 -17.96
CA ASP A 49 -6.94 -10.97 -16.87
C ASP A 49 -5.95 -10.15 -16.04
N GLU A 50 -6.36 -8.94 -15.64
CA GLU A 50 -5.60 -8.13 -14.69
C GLU A 50 -5.66 -8.75 -13.30
N CYS A 51 -4.48 -9.01 -12.75
CA CYS A 51 -4.29 -9.61 -11.43
C CYS A 51 -3.45 -8.68 -10.56
N VAL A 52 -3.57 -8.85 -9.25
CA VAL A 52 -2.85 -8.05 -8.25
C VAL A 52 -1.89 -8.95 -7.49
N TRP A 53 -0.65 -8.51 -7.44
CA TRP A 53 0.40 -9.08 -6.60
C TRP A 53 0.52 -8.20 -5.35
N VAL A 54 0.04 -8.72 -4.22
CA VAL A 54 0.14 -8.05 -2.92
C VAL A 54 1.55 -8.26 -2.37
N LEU A 55 2.30 -7.18 -2.22
CA LEU A 55 3.65 -7.19 -1.63
C LEU A 55 3.56 -7.04 -0.10
N HIS A 56 2.64 -6.21 0.37
CA HIS A 56 2.45 -5.92 1.77
C HIS A 56 1.00 -5.53 2.02
N ASP A 57 0.41 -5.99 3.12
CA ASP A 57 -0.91 -5.56 3.60
C ASP A 57 -0.90 -5.64 5.12
N ASP A 58 -0.88 -4.49 5.80
CA ASP A 58 -0.85 -4.44 7.26
C ASP A 58 -1.58 -3.22 7.84
N GLY A 59 -2.05 -3.38 9.08
CA GLY A 59 -2.67 -2.34 9.89
C GLY A 59 -1.62 -1.57 10.69
N ILE A 60 -1.37 -0.32 10.29
CA ILE A 60 -0.38 0.56 10.92
C ILE A 60 -1.10 1.63 11.73
N THR A 61 -0.64 1.83 12.97
CA THR A 61 -1.21 2.85 13.84
C THR A 61 -0.53 4.20 13.62
N VAL A 62 -1.33 5.26 13.56
CA VAL A 62 -0.88 6.66 13.55
C VAL A 62 -0.22 7.01 14.88
N ASN A 63 1.01 7.49 14.81
CA ASN A 63 1.89 7.84 15.93
C ASN A 63 2.30 9.33 15.90
N PRO A 64 2.82 9.89 17.00
CA PRO A 64 3.37 11.24 16.99
C PRO A 64 4.59 11.34 16.06
N ILE A 65 4.65 12.37 15.21
CA ILE A 65 5.86 12.70 14.44
C ILE A 65 6.68 13.71 15.25
N ARG A 66 7.96 13.40 15.50
CA ARG A 66 8.85 14.26 16.28
C ARG A 66 8.92 15.66 15.65
N ASN A 67 8.76 16.70 16.46
CA ASN A 67 8.79 18.11 16.05
C ASN A 67 7.75 18.48 14.98
N SER A 68 6.61 17.79 14.93
CA SER A 68 5.49 18.13 14.04
C SER A 68 4.19 18.32 14.83
N VAL A 69 3.30 19.15 14.30
CA VAL A 69 1.89 19.21 14.75
C VAL A 69 1.05 18.09 14.13
N LEU A 70 1.56 17.44 13.09
CA LEU A 70 0.91 16.31 12.43
C LEU A 70 1.37 14.98 13.03
N ASN A 71 0.50 13.99 12.94
CA ASN A 71 0.78 12.60 13.29
C ASN A 71 1.01 11.77 12.03
N GLY A 72 1.41 10.51 12.19
CA GLY A 72 1.61 9.63 11.05
C GLY A 72 2.43 8.40 11.38
N PHE A 73 3.00 7.80 10.35
CA PHE A 73 3.92 6.67 10.47
C PHE A 73 4.91 6.66 9.32
N GLY A 74 5.99 5.91 9.51
CA GLY A 74 6.91 5.50 8.46
C GLY A 74 6.99 3.98 8.42
N LEU A 75 6.92 3.40 7.22
CA LEU A 75 7.07 1.97 6.95
C LEU A 75 8.14 1.78 5.88
N ARG A 76 9.01 0.80 6.08
CA ARG A 76 9.96 0.33 5.06
C ARG A 76 9.48 -1.01 4.54
N ILE A 77 9.34 -1.12 3.23
CA ILE A 77 8.92 -2.34 2.54
C ILE A 77 10.12 -2.83 1.73
N ASN A 78 10.65 -4.00 2.09
CA ASN A 78 11.69 -4.66 1.29
C ASN A 78 11.02 -5.43 0.15
N VAL A 79 11.07 -4.87 -1.05
CA VAL A 79 10.43 -5.45 -2.24
C VAL A 79 11.06 -6.78 -2.62
N ASP A 80 12.34 -7.00 -2.36
CA ASP A 80 12.99 -8.29 -2.63
C ASP A 80 12.40 -9.41 -1.77
N GLU A 81 12.16 -9.16 -0.48
CA GLU A 81 11.53 -10.11 0.42
C GLU A 81 10.06 -10.35 0.04
N CYS A 82 9.32 -9.29 -0.30
CA CYS A 82 7.93 -9.39 -0.72
C CYS A 82 7.76 -10.15 -2.04
N ASP A 83 8.63 -9.87 -3.03
CA ASP A 83 8.61 -10.58 -4.31
C ASP A 83 8.93 -12.08 -4.09
N GLN A 84 9.86 -12.41 -3.19
CA GLN A 84 10.19 -13.80 -2.86
C GLN A 84 9.03 -14.51 -2.14
N ASN A 85 8.42 -13.89 -1.13
CA ASN A 85 7.30 -14.49 -0.39
C ASN A 85 6.12 -14.81 -1.31
N ALA A 86 5.76 -13.87 -2.18
CA ALA A 86 4.67 -14.11 -3.12
C ALA A 86 5.02 -15.18 -4.16
N ARG A 87 6.28 -15.30 -4.56
CA ARG A 87 6.72 -16.41 -5.40
C ARG A 87 6.54 -17.76 -4.70
N ASP A 88 6.81 -17.82 -3.40
CA ASP A 88 6.67 -19.05 -2.63
C ASP A 88 5.19 -19.40 -2.35
N GLU A 89 4.32 -18.40 -2.26
CA GLU A 89 2.88 -18.58 -2.00
C GLU A 89 2.04 -18.83 -3.27
N PHE A 90 2.42 -18.26 -4.41
CA PHE A 90 1.64 -18.31 -5.64
C PHE A 90 2.35 -19.14 -6.71
N ASP A 91 1.85 -20.35 -6.96
CA ASP A 91 2.38 -21.28 -7.97
C ASP A 91 2.45 -20.67 -9.38
N GLU A 92 1.58 -19.71 -9.65
CA GLU A 92 1.54 -18.99 -10.91
C GLU A 92 2.75 -18.07 -11.12
N ILE A 93 3.36 -17.58 -10.04
CA ILE A 93 4.57 -16.76 -10.01
C ILE A 93 5.81 -17.67 -9.90
N SER A 94 5.70 -18.83 -9.23
CA SER A 94 6.81 -19.72 -8.92
C SER A 94 7.40 -20.45 -10.13
N SER A 95 6.58 -20.71 -11.16
CA SER A 95 6.92 -21.60 -12.26
C SER A 95 7.61 -20.87 -13.42
N PRO A 96 8.93 -21.09 -13.66
CA PRO A 96 9.63 -20.51 -14.79
C PRO A 96 9.07 -21.12 -16.09
N GLY A 97 8.26 -20.34 -16.79
CA GLY A 97 7.77 -20.67 -18.13
C GLY A 97 6.31 -21.08 -18.23
N ASP A 98 5.57 -21.28 -17.12
CA ASP A 98 4.25 -21.91 -17.20
C ASP A 98 3.00 -21.20 -16.66
N HIS A 99 3.06 -20.00 -16.07
CA HIS A 99 1.82 -19.39 -15.55
C HIS A 99 1.71 -17.84 -15.57
N VAL A 100 2.80 -17.08 -15.74
CA VAL A 100 2.74 -15.63 -15.98
C VAL A 100 2.92 -15.33 -17.47
N MET A 101 1.91 -14.75 -18.12
CA MET A 101 2.06 -14.18 -19.46
C MET A 101 2.10 -12.66 -19.35
N ASN A 102 3.32 -12.14 -19.38
CA ASN A 102 3.63 -10.77 -19.79
C ASN A 102 3.25 -9.66 -18.78
N ASP A 103 4.22 -8.76 -18.59
CA ASP A 103 4.11 -7.43 -18.01
C ASP A 103 3.67 -7.36 -16.54
N ILE A 104 4.49 -7.91 -15.63
CA ILE A 104 4.49 -7.43 -14.25
C ILE A 104 4.88 -5.95 -14.29
N THR A 105 4.03 -5.08 -13.77
CA THR A 105 4.30 -3.64 -13.77
C THR A 105 5.47 -3.31 -12.84
N GLU A 106 6.40 -2.49 -13.31
CA GLU A 106 7.46 -1.93 -12.46
C GLU A 106 6.88 -0.94 -11.42
N ALA A 107 5.68 -0.40 -11.68
CA ALA A 107 4.98 0.42 -10.72
C ALA A 107 4.46 -0.44 -9.56
N VAL A 108 4.83 -0.05 -8.35
CA VAL A 108 4.22 -0.48 -7.09
C VAL A 108 3.26 0.62 -6.66
N SER A 109 1.98 0.28 -6.51
CA SER A 109 0.96 1.16 -5.96
C SER A 109 0.86 0.94 -4.47
N ILE A 110 0.98 2.02 -3.70
CA ILE A 110 0.76 2.03 -2.26
C ILE A 110 -0.55 2.75 -1.99
N THR A 111 -1.45 2.08 -1.28
CA THR A 111 -2.72 2.63 -0.83
C THR A 111 -2.74 2.65 0.68
N ALA A 112 -3.00 3.81 1.27
CA ALA A 112 -3.26 3.94 2.71
C ALA A 112 -4.73 4.30 2.91
N VAL A 113 -5.46 3.48 3.66
CA VAL A 113 -6.90 3.65 3.95
C VAL A 113 -7.14 3.70 5.44
N VAL A 114 -8.01 4.60 5.89
CA VAL A 114 -8.56 4.54 7.24
C VAL A 114 -9.81 3.66 7.21
N PRO A 115 -9.78 2.40 7.72
CA PRO A 115 -10.93 1.53 7.66
C PRO A 115 -12.12 2.11 8.44
N ILE A 116 -13.31 1.78 7.97
CA ILE A 116 -14.59 2.21 8.56
C ILE A 116 -14.73 1.70 10.00
N ARG A 117 -14.25 0.49 10.26
CA ARG A 117 -14.22 -0.14 11.57
C ARG A 117 -12.83 0.01 12.16
N GLN A 118 -12.78 0.52 13.38
CA GLN A 118 -11.54 0.81 14.08
C GLN A 118 -11.61 0.16 15.45
N ARG A 119 -10.50 -0.43 15.90
CA ARG A 119 -10.41 -1.01 17.25
C ARG A 119 -10.66 0.04 18.31
N ASN A 120 -10.21 1.27 18.06
CA ASN A 120 -10.50 2.40 18.93
C ASN A 120 -11.97 2.84 18.78
N LYS A 121 -12.79 2.53 19.80
CA LYS A 121 -14.23 2.83 19.82
C LYS A 121 -14.53 4.33 19.70
N SER A 122 -13.62 5.21 20.12
CA SER A 122 -13.78 6.66 19.97
C SER A 122 -13.71 7.11 18.50
N PHE A 123 -13.12 6.31 17.63
CA PHE A 123 -13.02 6.57 16.19
C PHE A 123 -14.01 5.70 15.39
N GLY A 124 -14.12 4.40 15.68
CA GLY A 124 -14.87 3.42 14.87
C GLY A 124 -16.40 3.51 14.92
N LYS A 125 -17.01 4.20 15.90
CA LYS A 125 -18.43 4.58 15.86
C LYS A 125 -18.67 5.91 15.12
N ASN A 126 -17.60 6.62 14.76
CA ASN A 126 -17.62 8.01 14.33
C ASN A 126 -17.16 8.26 12.89
N ASN A 127 -16.82 7.23 12.09
CA ASN A 127 -16.49 7.46 10.68
C ASN A 127 -17.69 8.07 9.91
N LEU A 128 -18.94 7.76 10.29
CA LEU A 128 -20.13 8.45 9.74
C LEU A 128 -20.11 9.97 9.91
N ASN A 129 -19.44 10.46 10.96
CA ASN A 129 -19.31 11.87 11.31
C ASN A 129 -17.93 12.45 10.96
N LEU A 130 -17.09 11.71 10.23
CA LEU A 130 -15.80 12.19 9.76
C LEU A 130 -16.01 13.32 8.75
N VAL A 131 -15.29 14.42 8.87
CA VAL A 131 -15.42 15.56 7.95
C VAL A 131 -14.05 16.11 7.57
N GLY A 132 -13.98 16.90 6.51
CA GLY A 132 -12.77 17.58 6.09
C GLY A 132 -12.40 17.26 4.64
N SER A 133 -11.43 17.99 4.11
CA SER A 133 -11.09 17.93 2.68
C SER A 133 -10.53 16.58 2.21
N ALA A 134 -9.88 15.82 3.09
CA ALA A 134 -9.34 14.49 2.77
C ALA A 134 -10.40 13.38 2.80
N VAL A 135 -11.62 13.69 3.29
CA VAL A 135 -12.68 12.71 3.50
C VAL A 135 -13.54 12.57 2.24
N ARG A 136 -13.78 11.33 1.82
CA ARG A 136 -14.61 10.99 0.67
C ARG A 136 -15.80 10.15 1.12
N GLU A 137 -16.92 10.28 0.42
CA GLU A 137 -18.11 9.45 0.65
C GLU A 137 -18.22 8.37 -0.42
N VAL A 138 -18.25 7.10 0.01
CA VAL A 138 -18.40 5.92 -0.84
C VAL A 138 -19.55 5.08 -0.27
N ASN A 139 -20.60 4.85 -1.06
CA ASN A 139 -21.78 4.06 -0.64
C ASN A 139 -22.38 4.52 0.71
N ARG A 140 -22.48 5.85 0.92
CA ARG A 140 -22.95 6.49 2.18
C ARG A 140 -22.05 6.28 3.39
N MET A 141 -20.83 5.79 3.18
CA MET A 141 -19.81 5.64 4.21
C MET A 141 -18.70 6.64 3.94
N ARG A 142 -18.20 7.29 4.98
CA ARG A 142 -17.07 8.22 4.83
C ARG A 142 -15.77 7.48 5.08
N THR A 143 -14.82 7.65 4.18
CA THR A 143 -13.51 7.03 4.20
C THR A 143 -12.43 8.08 3.91
N ILE A 144 -11.21 7.79 4.33
CA ILE A 144 -10.03 8.53 3.91
C ILE A 144 -9.12 7.52 3.23
N GLU A 145 -8.65 7.89 2.06
CA GLU A 145 -7.71 7.08 1.30
C GLU A 145 -6.72 8.01 0.62
N ALA A 146 -5.47 7.57 0.51
CA ALA A 146 -4.46 8.17 -0.34
C ALA A 146 -3.77 7.05 -1.11
N VAL A 147 -3.50 7.32 -2.39
CA VAL A 147 -2.83 6.37 -3.29
C VAL A 147 -1.62 7.07 -3.88
N GLN A 148 -0.48 6.41 -3.87
CA GLN A 148 0.71 6.87 -4.57
C GLN A 148 1.46 5.68 -5.15
N SER A 149 2.08 5.89 -6.31
CA SER A 149 2.88 4.86 -6.96
C SER A 149 4.34 5.25 -7.00
N VAL A 150 5.20 4.24 -6.94
CA VAL A 150 6.64 4.36 -7.14
C VAL A 150 7.08 3.33 -8.16
N VAL A 151 8.06 3.69 -8.99
CA VAL A 151 8.69 2.72 -9.88
C VAL A 151 9.72 1.95 -9.07
N CYS A 152 9.58 0.63 -9.03
CA CYS A 152 10.56 -0.27 -8.43
C CYS A 152 10.74 -1.46 -9.39
N PRO A 153 11.81 -1.49 -10.19
CA PRO A 153 11.98 -2.48 -11.25
C PRO A 153 11.85 -3.91 -10.74
N VAL A 154 11.26 -4.78 -11.56
CA VAL A 154 11.13 -6.21 -11.27
C VAL A 154 12.46 -6.90 -11.56
N ARG A 155 12.96 -7.76 -10.66
CA ARG A 155 14.18 -8.52 -10.93
C ARG A 155 13.99 -9.45 -12.13
N GLY A 156 15.05 -9.61 -12.92
CA GLY A 156 15.02 -10.41 -14.15
C GLY A 156 14.60 -11.88 -13.96
N GLU A 157 14.73 -12.42 -12.74
CA GLU A 157 14.26 -13.78 -12.41
C GLU A 157 12.73 -13.93 -12.39
N PHE A 158 12.01 -12.81 -12.25
CA PHE A 158 10.55 -12.75 -12.34
C PHE A 158 10.07 -12.31 -13.73
N LEU A 159 10.99 -11.90 -14.62
CA LEU A 159 10.66 -11.57 -16.00
C LEU A 159 10.55 -12.86 -16.84
N PRO A 160 9.69 -12.88 -17.87
CA PRO A 160 9.65 -13.99 -18.81
C PRO A 160 11.04 -14.20 -19.42
N LYS A 161 11.51 -15.46 -19.46
CA LYS A 161 12.71 -15.77 -20.24
C LYS A 161 12.38 -15.50 -21.70
N THR A 162 12.96 -14.45 -22.27
CA THR A 162 12.97 -14.26 -23.72
C THR A 162 13.76 -15.41 -24.32
N ASN A 163 13.10 -16.31 -25.03
CA ASN A 163 13.80 -17.29 -25.88
C ASN A 163 14.54 -16.49 -26.96
N ALA A 164 15.85 -16.37 -26.81
CA ALA A 164 16.76 -15.89 -27.85
C ALA A 164 16.96 -16.98 -28.92
#